data_AF-A0A929WBX9-F1
#
_entry.id   AF-A0A929WBX9-F1
#
_cell.length_a   1.000
_cell.length_b   1.000
_cell.length_c   1.000
_cell.angle_alpha   90.00
_cell.angle_beta   90.00
_cell.angle_gamma   90.00
#
_symmetry.space_group_name_H-M   'P 1'
#
loop_
_entity.id
_entity.type
_entity.pdbx_description
1 polymer ?
#
loop_
_entity_poly.entity_id
_entity_poly.type
_entity_poly.pdbx_seq_one_letter_code
_entity_poly.pdbx_strand_id
1 'polypeptide(L)'
;VTLSDTPSEWYIYNNNNGSDATLLDIAPKVGSAAITDGTIASWNFFGGYAAGKAVGYWDANDDNSAWRLYDPKALVKSSVEALAAVDPSAAATANNAIDAASDETGYAAALKAFRQALDGHQVRFANTGRGAKNYLTLSTAFTAGATETVNAEDVFVLNYHADNDNFSLQHAVTGRNLGNVPNWNQAIPSTTSDATRYDLQSNDKNNTISLRNVSINADKNYLHLASDKVNVVRWEAGSGDANNASTWTIENADDIDDSALLAAAQRRFALLPTPGDLGEQLGERTFTDEVDGLVEKLNNNEALTLEEYQQLLSAHADNRFYELNMPKKGMFFKIKSNDGTRYVTANGATDGAAWQLKTTTDSTDEGTIFGYDGSHLVSLSTGRAVYLKGDSKAKLADYNETNFDTVEFGTTPDNKYAVYVKQ
;
A
#
# COMPACT_ATOMS: atom_id res chain seq x y z
N VAL A 1 -12.62 -57.03 -3.77
CA VAL A 1 -14.10 -57.09 -3.85
C VAL A 1 -14.49 -56.46 -5.18
N THR A 2 -14.90 -57.26 -6.16
CA THR A 2 -15.61 -56.75 -7.34
C THR A 2 -17.06 -56.61 -6.93
N LEU A 3 -17.49 -55.40 -6.57
CA LEU A 3 -18.91 -55.10 -6.47
C LEU A 3 -19.44 -55.02 -7.90
N SER A 4 -20.06 -56.09 -8.38
CA SER A 4 -21.06 -55.91 -9.44
C SER A 4 -22.16 -55.06 -8.84
N ASP A 5 -22.76 -54.22 -9.69
CA ASP A 5 -23.97 -53.45 -9.40
C ASP A 5 -23.69 -52.10 -8.70
N THR A 6 -24.01 -51.03 -9.43
CA THR A 6 -24.23 -49.68 -8.92
C THR A 6 -25.01 -49.76 -7.60
N PRO A 7 -24.43 -49.32 -6.46
CA PRO A 7 -25.12 -49.37 -5.19
C PRO A 7 -26.44 -48.60 -5.27
N SER A 8 -27.55 -49.21 -4.84
CA SER A 8 -28.85 -48.54 -4.79
C SER A 8 -28.99 -47.60 -3.59
N GLU A 9 -28.13 -47.76 -2.58
CA GLU A 9 -28.14 -46.99 -1.34
C GLU A 9 -26.70 -46.78 -0.84
N TRP A 10 -26.45 -45.62 -0.22
CA TRP A 10 -25.16 -45.21 0.33
C TRP A 10 -25.34 -44.82 1.80
N TYR A 11 -24.38 -45.20 2.63
CA TYR A 11 -24.26 -44.74 4.01
C TYR A 11 -23.32 -43.55 4.07
N ILE A 12 -23.75 -42.50 4.77
CA ILE A 12 -22.91 -41.38 5.19
C ILE A 12 -22.79 -41.51 6.71
N TYR A 13 -21.58 -41.69 7.23
CA TYR A 13 -21.34 -41.88 8.65
C TYR A 13 -20.04 -41.22 9.09
N ASN A 14 -19.94 -40.82 10.35
CA ASN A 14 -18.72 -40.32 10.94
C ASN A 14 -18.03 -41.47 11.68
N ASN A 15 -16.90 -41.95 11.16
CA ASN A 15 -16.12 -43.03 11.79
C ASN A 15 -14.89 -42.53 12.56
N ASN A 16 -14.64 -41.21 12.60
CA ASN A 16 -13.31 -40.62 12.78
C ASN A 16 -12.80 -40.61 14.24
N ASN A 17 -13.09 -41.69 14.97
CA ASN A 17 -12.77 -41.95 16.38
C ASN A 17 -13.08 -40.77 17.33
N GLY A 18 -14.11 -39.98 16.99
CA GLY A 18 -14.59 -38.84 17.80
C GLY A 18 -13.70 -37.60 17.80
N SER A 19 -12.69 -37.53 16.92
CA SER A 19 -11.72 -36.41 16.89
C SER A 19 -12.22 -35.19 16.11
N ASP A 20 -13.06 -35.37 15.08
CA ASP A 20 -13.70 -34.30 14.31
C ASP A 20 -15.10 -34.73 13.85
N ALA A 21 -16.13 -34.05 14.39
CA ALA A 21 -17.53 -34.33 14.10
C ALA A 21 -17.94 -33.98 12.66
N THR A 22 -17.13 -33.19 11.95
CA THR A 22 -17.44 -32.64 10.62
C THR A 22 -16.95 -33.51 9.46
N LEU A 23 -16.13 -34.53 9.75
CA LEU A 23 -15.57 -35.45 8.77
C LEU A 23 -16.48 -36.68 8.63
N LEU A 24 -16.76 -37.05 7.38
CA LEU A 24 -17.73 -38.06 7.00
C LEU A 24 -17.14 -39.04 5.99
N ASP A 25 -17.46 -40.31 6.17
CA ASP A 25 -17.21 -41.38 5.22
C ASP A 25 -18.47 -41.66 4.40
N ILE A 26 -18.27 -41.94 3.12
CA ILE A 26 -19.33 -42.35 2.20
C ILE A 26 -19.05 -43.79 1.79
N ALA A 27 -19.91 -44.73 2.17
CA ALA A 27 -19.76 -46.14 1.81
C ALA A 27 -21.00 -46.70 1.13
N PRO A 28 -20.86 -47.63 0.17
CA PRO A 28 -22.02 -48.30 -0.42
C PRO A 28 -22.68 -49.20 0.62
N LYS A 29 -24.01 -49.29 0.60
CA LYS A 29 -24.72 -50.27 1.43
C LYS A 29 -24.44 -51.69 0.94
N VAL A 30 -23.77 -52.49 1.77
CA VAL A 30 -23.42 -53.88 1.45
C VAL A 30 -24.34 -54.85 2.21
N GLY A 31 -25.52 -55.13 1.66
CA GLY A 31 -26.43 -56.17 2.18
C GLY A 31 -26.69 -56.13 3.70
N SER A 32 -26.78 -57.31 4.34
CA SER A 32 -26.99 -57.47 5.79
C SER A 32 -25.70 -57.41 6.62
N ALA A 33 -24.58 -56.93 6.04
CA ALA A 33 -23.33 -56.78 6.80
C ALA A 33 -23.47 -55.56 7.72
N ALA A 34 -23.31 -55.76 9.02
CA ALA A 34 -23.16 -54.66 9.96
C ALA A 34 -21.89 -53.87 9.60
N ILE A 35 -21.92 -52.55 9.78
CA ILE A 35 -20.71 -51.72 9.82
C ILE A 35 -19.92 -52.18 11.04
N THR A 36 -19.11 -53.22 10.89
CA THR A 36 -18.14 -53.65 11.89
C THR A 36 -16.83 -52.96 11.57
N ASP A 37 -16.28 -52.25 12.56
CA ASP A 37 -15.04 -51.47 12.51
C ASP A 37 -13.99 -52.13 11.60
N GLY A 38 -13.67 -51.47 10.47
CA GLY A 38 -12.44 -51.71 9.71
C GLY A 38 -12.50 -52.62 8.47
N THR A 39 -13.65 -52.86 7.81
CA THR A 39 -13.66 -53.72 6.59
C THR A 39 -14.53 -53.24 5.42
N ILE A 40 -15.24 -52.12 5.54
CA ILE A 40 -16.07 -51.61 4.43
C ILE A 40 -15.23 -50.66 3.58
N ALA A 41 -15.21 -50.90 2.27
CA ALA A 41 -14.55 -50.00 1.33
C ALA A 41 -15.39 -48.71 1.19
N SER A 42 -14.85 -47.58 1.63
CA SER A 42 -15.46 -46.25 1.46
C SER A 42 -14.98 -45.60 0.16
N TRP A 43 -15.80 -44.70 -0.36
CA TRP A 43 -15.41 -43.82 -1.45
C TRP A 43 -14.40 -42.81 -0.92
N ASN A 44 -13.16 -42.91 -1.40
CA ASN A 44 -12.05 -42.16 -0.84
C ASN A 44 -10.94 -41.78 -1.83
N PHE A 45 -10.09 -40.83 -1.42
CA PHE A 45 -8.90 -40.41 -2.20
C PHE A 45 -7.72 -41.32 -1.89
N PHE A 46 -7.21 -42.06 -2.89
CA PHE A 46 -6.05 -42.94 -2.67
C PHE A 46 -4.80 -42.14 -2.27
N GLY A 47 -4.38 -42.28 -1.02
CA GLY A 47 -3.20 -41.59 -0.47
C GLY A 47 -3.42 -40.11 -0.15
N GLY A 48 -4.66 -39.71 0.18
CA GLY A 48 -5.03 -38.38 0.67
C GLY A 48 -5.56 -37.42 -0.39
N TYR A 49 -6.06 -36.27 0.08
CA TYR A 49 -6.66 -35.22 -0.75
C TYR A 49 -5.60 -34.38 -1.49
N ALA A 50 -5.34 -34.69 -2.77
CA ALA A 50 -4.44 -33.90 -3.63
C ALA A 50 -4.88 -33.91 -5.10
N ALA A 51 -4.51 -32.86 -5.85
CA ALA A 51 -4.84 -32.74 -7.27
C ALA A 51 -4.29 -33.93 -8.09
N GLY A 52 -5.13 -34.49 -8.98
CA GLY A 52 -4.76 -35.62 -9.84
C GLY A 52 -4.81 -37.00 -9.17
N LYS A 53 -5.23 -37.10 -7.91
CA LYS A 53 -5.46 -38.38 -7.22
C LYS A 53 -6.79 -38.99 -7.65
N ALA A 54 -6.80 -40.32 -7.80
CA ALA A 54 -8.01 -41.06 -8.15
C ALA A 54 -8.92 -41.22 -6.92
N VAL A 55 -10.21 -40.96 -7.12
CA VAL A 55 -11.27 -41.35 -6.19
C VAL A 55 -11.59 -42.83 -6.44
N GLY A 56 -11.62 -43.64 -5.38
CA GLY A 56 -11.85 -45.08 -5.48
C GLY A 56 -12.33 -45.70 -4.17
N TYR A 57 -12.46 -47.02 -4.14
CA TYR A 57 -12.89 -47.77 -2.96
C TYR A 57 -11.68 -48.16 -2.10
N TRP A 58 -11.54 -47.57 -0.93
CA TRP A 58 -10.39 -47.76 -0.04
C TRP A 58 -10.83 -47.98 1.41
N ASP A 59 -9.90 -48.38 2.27
CA ASP A 59 -10.19 -48.61 3.69
C ASP A 59 -10.63 -47.28 4.35
N ALA A 60 -11.73 -47.32 5.09
CA ALA A 60 -12.30 -46.17 5.78
C ALA A 60 -11.53 -45.78 7.05
N ASN A 61 -10.50 -46.53 7.44
CA ASN A 61 -9.75 -46.31 8.70
C ASN A 61 -8.29 -45.87 8.46
N ASP A 62 -8.04 -45.12 7.38
CA ASP A 62 -6.68 -44.71 6.97
C ASP A 62 -6.21 -43.36 7.55
N ASP A 63 -6.97 -42.79 8.50
CA ASP A 63 -6.75 -41.50 9.17
C ASP A 63 -6.62 -40.27 8.24
N ASN A 64 -6.79 -40.42 6.93
CA ASN A 64 -6.30 -39.43 5.95
C ASN A 64 -7.35 -38.98 4.93
N SER A 65 -8.52 -39.61 4.93
CA SER A 65 -9.36 -39.59 3.75
C SER A 65 -10.83 -39.50 4.17
N ALA A 66 -11.35 -38.26 4.32
CA ALA A 66 -12.71 -37.98 4.78
C ALA A 66 -13.35 -36.81 4.01
N TRP A 67 -14.66 -36.87 3.84
CA TRP A 67 -15.48 -35.83 3.21
C TRP A 67 -15.97 -34.83 4.24
N ARG A 68 -16.07 -33.55 3.86
CA ARG A 68 -16.80 -32.53 4.61
C ARG A 68 -18.02 -32.10 3.82
N LEU A 69 -19.14 -31.94 4.52
CA LEU A 69 -20.29 -31.24 3.93
C LEU A 69 -19.91 -29.77 3.76
N TYR A 70 -19.94 -29.31 2.52
CA TYR A 70 -19.80 -27.90 2.21
C TYR A 70 -21.14 -27.20 2.47
N ASP A 71 -21.18 -26.28 3.43
CA ASP A 71 -22.32 -25.41 3.68
C ASP A 71 -21.96 -23.96 3.29
N PRO A 72 -22.25 -23.56 2.03
CA PRO A 72 -21.96 -22.21 1.55
C PRO A 72 -22.72 -21.15 2.35
N LYS A 73 -23.90 -21.48 2.87
CA LYS A 73 -24.71 -20.56 3.66
C LYS A 73 -24.03 -20.24 4.99
N ALA A 74 -23.52 -21.26 5.68
CA ALA A 74 -22.77 -21.07 6.92
C ALA A 74 -21.49 -20.26 6.72
N LEU A 75 -20.74 -20.53 5.64
CA LEU A 75 -19.53 -19.78 5.28
C LEU A 75 -19.81 -18.29 5.06
N VAL A 76 -20.88 -17.99 4.31
CA VAL A 76 -21.29 -16.60 4.06
C VAL A 76 -21.74 -15.91 5.34
N LYS A 77 -22.49 -16.60 6.22
CA LYS A 77 -22.88 -16.06 7.53
C LYS A 77 -21.67 -15.77 8.42
N SER A 78 -20.64 -16.61 8.41
CA SER A 78 -19.40 -16.35 9.16
C SER A 78 -18.70 -15.08 8.66
N SER A 79 -18.73 -14.81 7.35
CA SER A 79 -18.21 -13.57 6.78
C SER A 79 -19.00 -12.33 7.21
N VAL A 80 -20.33 -12.44 7.36
CA VAL A 80 -21.15 -11.37 7.93
C VAL A 80 -20.81 -11.16 9.40
N GLU A 81 -20.71 -12.24 10.18
CA GLU A 81 -20.43 -12.20 11.62
C GLU A 81 -19.07 -11.58 11.94
N ALA A 82 -18.04 -11.92 11.16
CA ALA A 82 -16.68 -11.39 11.33
C ALA A 82 -16.58 -9.86 11.11
N LEU A 83 -17.54 -9.26 10.40
CA LEU A 83 -17.60 -7.81 10.15
C LEU A 83 -18.78 -7.13 10.84
N ALA A 84 -19.60 -7.87 11.60
CA ALA A 84 -20.84 -7.36 12.18
C ALA A 84 -20.62 -6.22 13.20
N ALA A 85 -19.41 -6.12 13.76
CA ALA A 85 -19.05 -5.03 14.66
C ALA A 85 -19.03 -3.66 13.98
N VAL A 86 -18.87 -3.59 12.65
CA VAL A 86 -18.84 -2.32 11.89
C VAL A 86 -20.24 -1.71 11.81
N ASP A 87 -21.22 -2.50 11.34
CA ASP A 87 -22.63 -2.13 11.31
C ASP A 87 -23.50 -3.35 11.68
N PRO A 88 -23.94 -3.45 12.95
CA PRO A 88 -24.78 -4.54 13.41
C PRO A 88 -26.16 -4.60 12.72
N SER A 89 -26.68 -3.45 12.28
CA SER A 89 -27.98 -3.36 11.62
C SER A 89 -27.91 -3.89 10.19
N ALA A 90 -26.88 -3.50 9.44
CA ALA A 90 -26.61 -4.06 8.13
C ALA A 90 -26.32 -5.57 8.21
N ALA A 91 -25.59 -6.02 9.24
CA ALA A 91 -25.32 -7.44 9.45
C ALA A 91 -26.60 -8.25 9.73
N ALA A 92 -27.53 -7.73 10.55
CA ALA A 92 -28.83 -8.35 10.77
C ALA A 92 -29.66 -8.43 9.47
N THR A 93 -29.65 -7.35 8.68
CA THR A 93 -30.33 -7.29 7.38
C THR A 93 -29.76 -8.33 6.41
N ALA A 94 -28.43 -8.45 6.36
CA ALA A 94 -27.73 -9.43 5.54
C ALA A 94 -28.08 -10.87 5.96
N ASN A 95 -28.06 -11.17 7.25
CA ASN A 95 -28.41 -12.49 7.77
C ASN A 95 -29.86 -12.89 7.43
N ASN A 96 -30.80 -11.95 7.53
CA ASN A 96 -32.18 -12.20 7.11
C ASN A 96 -32.29 -12.48 5.60
N ALA A 97 -31.54 -11.75 4.78
CA ALA A 97 -31.51 -11.97 3.32
C ALA A 97 -30.85 -13.32 2.97
N ILE A 98 -29.77 -13.70 3.65
CA ILE A 98 -29.14 -15.01 3.53
C ILE A 98 -30.13 -16.12 3.93
N ASP A 99 -30.91 -15.90 4.98
CA ASP A 99 -31.91 -16.88 5.43
C ASP A 99 -33.07 -17.08 4.47
N ALA A 100 -33.49 -16.01 3.79
CA ALA A 100 -34.52 -16.06 2.77
C ALA A 100 -34.04 -16.60 1.41
N ALA A 101 -32.74 -16.54 1.12
CA ALA A 101 -32.16 -17.01 -0.12
C ALA A 101 -32.21 -18.56 -0.23
N SER A 102 -32.50 -19.04 -1.44
CA SER A 102 -32.67 -20.46 -1.74
C SER A 102 -31.44 -21.12 -2.38
N ASP A 103 -30.42 -20.33 -2.73
CA ASP A 103 -29.22 -20.79 -3.43
C ASP A 103 -27.98 -19.94 -3.10
N GLU A 104 -26.82 -20.39 -3.57
CA GLU A 104 -25.53 -19.72 -3.39
C GLU A 104 -25.48 -18.32 -4.02
N THR A 105 -26.22 -18.10 -5.11
CA THR A 105 -26.27 -16.79 -5.77
C THR A 105 -26.95 -15.76 -4.86
N GLY A 106 -28.04 -16.15 -4.20
CA GLY A 106 -28.72 -15.32 -3.20
C GLY A 106 -27.84 -15.03 -1.98
N TYR A 107 -27.08 -16.02 -1.48
CA TYR A 107 -26.14 -15.82 -0.37
C TYR A 107 -25.05 -14.81 -0.75
N ALA A 108 -24.42 -14.99 -1.92
CA ALA A 108 -23.40 -14.09 -2.43
C ALA A 108 -23.92 -12.66 -2.65
N ALA A 109 -25.14 -12.52 -3.18
CA ALA A 109 -25.78 -11.22 -3.36
C ALA A 109 -26.04 -10.51 -2.01
N ALA A 110 -26.48 -11.24 -1.00
CA ALA A 110 -26.69 -10.70 0.35
C ALA A 110 -25.35 -10.26 1.00
N LEU A 111 -24.29 -11.04 0.85
CA LEU A 111 -22.95 -10.66 1.31
C LEU A 111 -22.43 -9.42 0.60
N LYS A 112 -22.62 -9.33 -0.72
CA LYS A 112 -22.23 -8.16 -1.51
C LYS A 112 -22.97 -6.90 -1.03
N ALA A 113 -24.29 -7.00 -0.82
CA ALA A 113 -25.09 -5.89 -0.30
C ALA A 113 -24.65 -5.47 1.12
N PHE A 114 -24.27 -6.43 1.95
CA PHE A 114 -23.69 -6.13 3.26
C PHE A 114 -22.35 -5.40 3.16
N ARG A 115 -21.42 -5.88 2.33
CA ARG A 115 -20.13 -5.23 2.09
C ARG A 115 -20.30 -3.81 1.55
N GLN A 116 -21.26 -3.59 0.65
CA GLN A 116 -21.64 -2.26 0.17
C GLN A 116 -22.12 -1.34 1.30
N ALA A 117 -22.88 -1.86 2.26
CA ALA A 117 -23.35 -1.07 3.39
C ALA A 117 -22.21 -0.63 4.32
N LEU A 118 -21.07 -1.31 4.31
CA LEU A 118 -19.89 -0.94 5.09
C LEU A 118 -19.07 0.19 4.45
N ASP A 119 -19.40 0.63 3.24
CA ASP A 119 -18.74 1.74 2.56
C ASP A 119 -18.80 3.02 3.41
N GLY A 120 -17.69 3.76 3.47
CA GLY A 120 -17.53 4.98 4.25
C GLY A 120 -17.44 4.81 5.77
N HIS A 121 -17.58 3.58 6.31
CA HIS A 121 -17.50 3.38 7.76
C HIS A 121 -16.08 3.53 8.29
N GLN A 122 -15.97 4.17 9.46
CA GLN A 122 -14.73 4.26 10.21
C GLN A 122 -14.55 3.02 11.09
N VAL A 123 -13.38 2.39 10.98
CA VAL A 123 -13.08 1.12 11.64
C VAL A 123 -11.68 1.11 12.23
N ARG A 124 -11.47 0.19 13.17
CA ARG A 124 -10.15 -0.19 13.68
C ARG A 124 -9.90 -1.65 13.39
N PHE A 125 -8.66 -1.98 13.04
CA PHE A 125 -8.22 -3.36 12.92
C PHE A 125 -7.31 -3.70 14.09
N ALA A 126 -7.68 -4.68 14.91
CA ALA A 126 -6.89 -5.10 16.06
C ALA A 126 -6.34 -6.52 15.88
N ASN A 127 -5.11 -6.76 16.31
CA ASN A 127 -4.48 -8.07 16.34
C ASN A 127 -4.16 -8.45 17.79
N THR A 128 -4.67 -9.60 18.24
CA THR A 128 -4.45 -10.14 19.59
C THR A 128 -3.45 -11.30 19.62
N GLY A 129 -2.99 -11.78 18.46
CA GLY A 129 -2.09 -12.93 18.33
C GLY A 129 -0.67 -12.69 18.86
N ARG A 130 -0.40 -11.52 19.42
CA ARG A 130 0.90 -11.11 19.98
C ARG A 130 0.78 -10.60 21.43
N GLY A 131 -0.28 -10.94 22.15
CA GLY A 131 -0.51 -10.55 23.55
C GLY A 131 -1.61 -9.50 23.67
N ALA A 132 -1.26 -8.25 24.00
CA ALA A 132 -2.23 -7.15 24.03
C ALA A 132 -2.87 -6.93 22.64
N LYS A 133 -3.99 -6.19 22.61
CA LYS A 133 -4.57 -5.72 21.35
C LYS A 133 -3.62 -4.71 20.71
N ASN A 134 -3.19 -5.01 19.49
CA ASN A 134 -2.34 -4.15 18.67
C ASN A 134 -3.16 -3.65 17.48
N TYR A 135 -3.40 -2.36 17.42
CA TYR A 135 -4.22 -1.69 16.43
C TYR A 135 -3.38 -1.27 15.23
N LEU A 136 -3.84 -1.60 14.02
CA LEU A 136 -3.25 -1.16 12.75
C LEU A 136 -3.21 0.38 12.71
N THR A 137 -2.10 0.96 12.27
CA THR A 137 -1.89 2.41 12.13
C THR A 137 -0.86 2.69 11.02
N LEU A 138 -0.52 3.96 10.78
CA LEU A 138 0.63 4.35 9.98
C LEU A 138 1.77 4.90 10.85
N SER A 139 2.97 4.31 10.70
CA SER A 139 4.22 4.81 11.26
C SER A 139 4.55 6.23 10.79
N THR A 140 5.49 6.93 11.45
CA THR A 140 5.97 8.25 11.01
C THR A 140 6.60 8.24 9.61
N ALA A 141 7.01 7.08 9.10
CA ALA A 141 7.48 6.87 7.74
C ALA A 141 6.33 6.60 6.74
N PHE A 142 5.07 6.76 7.16
CA PHE A 142 3.88 6.54 6.34
C PHE A 142 3.76 5.10 5.82
N THR A 143 4.20 4.14 6.63
CA THR A 143 4.06 2.70 6.37
C THR A 143 3.14 2.06 7.42
N ALA A 144 2.47 0.96 7.08
CA ALA A 144 1.66 0.21 8.02
C ALA A 144 2.48 -0.21 9.25
N GLY A 145 1.91 0.03 10.42
CA GLY A 145 2.46 -0.38 11.70
C GLY A 145 1.34 -0.73 12.68
N ALA A 146 1.69 -0.89 13.95
CA ALA A 146 0.72 -1.16 15.00
C ALA A 146 1.03 -0.42 16.30
N THR A 147 -0.01 -0.19 17.11
CA THR A 147 0.05 0.45 18.42
C THR A 147 -0.86 -0.27 19.41
N GLU A 148 -0.46 -0.36 20.68
CA GLU A 148 -1.35 -0.88 21.74
C GLU A 148 -2.33 0.20 22.25
N THR A 149 -2.09 1.47 21.92
CA THR A 149 -2.91 2.60 22.37
C THR A 149 -3.99 2.93 21.35
N VAL A 150 -5.25 2.76 21.73
CA VAL A 150 -6.41 3.23 20.95
C VAL A 150 -6.44 4.76 20.93
N ASN A 151 -6.54 5.34 19.75
CA ASN A 151 -6.66 6.76 19.50
C ASN A 151 -7.24 7.03 18.08
N ALA A 152 -6.93 8.17 17.48
CA ALA A 152 -7.39 8.55 16.15
C ALA A 152 -6.50 8.00 15.01
N GLU A 153 -5.22 7.72 15.28
CA GLU A 153 -4.24 7.20 14.31
C GLU A 153 -4.44 5.72 13.99
N ASP A 154 -5.33 5.00 14.67
CA ASP A 154 -5.70 3.61 14.38
C ASP A 154 -6.99 3.49 13.55
N VAL A 155 -7.57 4.62 13.13
CA VAL A 155 -8.81 4.66 12.36
C VAL A 155 -8.56 4.58 10.86
N PHE A 156 -9.30 3.69 10.21
CA PHE A 156 -9.35 3.56 8.75
C PHE A 156 -10.79 3.73 8.26
N VAL A 157 -10.96 4.35 7.10
CA VAL A 157 -12.21 4.38 6.35
C VAL A 157 -12.21 3.21 5.36
N LEU A 158 -13.29 2.43 5.36
CA LEU A 158 -13.53 1.40 4.35
C LEU A 158 -14.11 2.04 3.09
N ASN A 159 -13.42 1.93 1.96
CA ASN A 159 -13.93 2.44 0.67
C ASN A 159 -14.21 1.25 -0.26
N TYR A 160 -15.47 0.99 -0.55
CA TYR A 160 -15.92 -0.20 -1.27
C TYR A 160 -15.82 -0.05 -2.80
N HIS A 161 -15.25 -1.06 -3.46
CA HIS A 161 -15.07 -1.15 -4.91
C HIS A 161 -16.05 -2.13 -5.53
N ALA A 162 -17.20 -1.65 -6.01
CA ALA A 162 -18.31 -2.48 -6.48
C ALA A 162 -17.99 -3.44 -7.65
N ASP A 163 -17.05 -3.05 -8.51
CA ASP A 163 -16.59 -3.85 -9.64
C ASP A 163 -15.82 -5.10 -9.22
N ASN A 164 -15.22 -5.06 -8.02
CA ASN A 164 -14.31 -6.11 -7.55
C ASN A 164 -14.75 -6.75 -6.22
N ASP A 165 -15.79 -6.21 -5.57
CA ASP A 165 -16.31 -6.65 -4.27
C ASP A 165 -15.25 -6.71 -3.17
N ASN A 166 -14.52 -5.59 -2.99
CA ASN A 166 -13.46 -5.45 -1.99
C ASN A 166 -13.30 -3.99 -1.57
N PHE A 167 -12.32 -3.68 -0.71
CA PHE A 167 -12.15 -2.36 -0.14
C PHE A 167 -10.76 -1.78 -0.42
N SER A 168 -10.63 -0.47 -0.59
CA SER A 168 -9.41 0.23 -0.22
C SER A 168 -9.51 0.67 1.25
N LEU A 169 -8.37 0.73 1.93
CA LEU A 169 -8.29 1.04 3.37
C LEU A 169 -7.61 2.39 3.53
N GLN A 170 -8.38 3.45 3.74
CA GLN A 170 -7.85 4.82 3.87
C GLN A 170 -7.58 5.15 5.33
N HIS A 171 -6.34 5.50 5.67
CA HIS A 171 -5.99 5.94 7.01
C HIS A 171 -6.57 7.34 7.28
N ALA A 172 -7.50 7.44 8.22
CA ALA A 172 -8.37 8.60 8.40
C ALA A 172 -7.61 9.89 8.77
N VAL A 173 -6.49 9.79 9.50
CA VAL A 173 -5.68 10.96 9.87
C VAL A 173 -4.87 11.51 8.70
N THR A 174 -4.37 10.64 7.82
CA THR A 174 -3.46 11.06 6.73
C THR A 174 -4.14 11.19 5.37
N GLY A 175 -5.37 10.65 5.21
CA GLY A 175 -6.07 10.57 3.93
C GLY A 175 -5.45 9.57 2.94
N ARG A 176 -4.35 8.90 3.31
CA ARG A 176 -3.62 7.95 2.45
C ARG A 176 -4.21 6.55 2.57
N ASN A 177 -4.31 5.85 1.45
CA ASN A 177 -4.68 4.44 1.41
C ASN A 177 -3.49 3.55 1.73
N LEU A 178 -3.73 2.40 2.37
CA LEU A 178 -2.73 1.34 2.42
C LEU A 178 -2.41 0.88 0.99
N GLY A 179 -1.12 0.87 0.66
CA GLY A 179 -0.61 0.49 -0.64
C GLY A 179 -0.50 -1.02 -0.82
N ASN A 180 -0.07 -1.45 -2.00
CA ASN A 180 0.17 -2.86 -2.31
C ASN A 180 1.19 -3.49 -1.35
N VAL A 181 1.01 -4.77 -1.05
CA VAL A 181 1.98 -5.51 -0.26
C VAL A 181 3.29 -5.66 -1.04
N PRO A 182 4.44 -5.22 -0.48
CA PRO A 182 5.73 -5.23 -1.17
C PRO A 182 6.36 -6.65 -1.17
N ASN A 183 7.69 -6.75 -1.24
CA ASN A 183 8.35 -8.04 -1.05
C ASN A 183 8.21 -8.52 0.41
N TRP A 184 8.54 -9.78 0.65
CA TRP A 184 8.44 -10.43 1.96
C TRP A 184 9.18 -9.63 3.05
N ASN A 185 8.59 -9.55 4.26
CA ASN A 185 9.13 -8.81 5.42
C ASN A 185 9.41 -7.32 5.21
N GLN A 186 8.84 -6.69 4.20
CA GLN A 186 8.91 -5.24 4.01
C GLN A 186 7.65 -4.58 4.54
N ALA A 187 7.81 -3.38 5.12
CA ALA A 187 6.71 -2.58 5.63
C ALA A 187 5.77 -2.16 4.49
N ILE A 188 4.46 -2.29 4.71
CA ILE A 188 3.47 -1.93 3.67
C ILE A 188 3.45 -0.39 3.53
N PRO A 189 3.71 0.18 2.34
CA PRO A 189 3.64 1.63 2.18
C PRO A 189 2.20 2.13 2.21
N SER A 190 2.00 3.43 2.43
CA SER A 190 0.74 4.11 2.13
C SER A 190 0.88 4.95 0.86
N THR A 191 -0.23 5.19 0.15
CA THR A 191 -0.27 5.89 -1.13
C THR A 191 -1.48 6.80 -1.22
N THR A 192 -1.46 7.79 -2.10
CA THR A 192 -2.64 8.62 -2.42
C THR A 192 -3.64 7.91 -3.34
N SER A 193 -3.24 6.81 -3.98
CA SER A 193 -4.11 6.05 -4.87
C SER A 193 -5.06 5.13 -4.10
N ASP A 194 -6.32 5.10 -4.52
CA ASP A 194 -7.36 4.18 -4.07
C ASP A 194 -7.36 2.84 -4.84
N ALA A 195 -6.44 2.64 -5.78
CA ALA A 195 -6.38 1.43 -6.61
C ALA A 195 -5.93 0.16 -5.85
N THR A 196 -5.41 0.33 -4.64
CA THR A 196 -5.04 -0.82 -3.80
C THR A 196 -6.28 -1.42 -3.15
N ARG A 197 -6.47 -2.72 -3.33
CA ARG A 197 -7.65 -3.46 -2.92
C ARG A 197 -7.31 -4.53 -1.90
N TYR A 198 -8.15 -4.61 -0.88
CA TYR A 198 -8.10 -5.54 0.23
C TYR A 198 -9.44 -6.26 0.36
N ASP A 199 -9.38 -7.59 0.33
CA ASP A 199 -10.52 -8.43 0.71
C ASP A 199 -10.44 -8.72 2.21
N LEU A 200 -11.59 -8.60 2.88
CA LEU A 200 -11.75 -8.88 4.31
C LEU A 200 -12.32 -10.30 4.42
N GLN A 201 -11.43 -11.28 4.54
CA GLN A 201 -11.80 -12.70 4.48
C GLN A 201 -12.06 -13.23 5.88
N SER A 202 -13.22 -13.84 6.13
CA SER A 202 -13.44 -14.57 7.38
C SER A 202 -12.40 -15.66 7.53
N ASN A 203 -11.88 -15.81 8.74
CA ASN A 203 -11.06 -16.97 9.10
C ASN A 203 -11.89 -18.09 9.75
N ASP A 204 -13.22 -17.99 9.70
CA ASP A 204 -14.22 -18.89 10.29
C ASP A 204 -14.03 -19.12 11.80
N LYS A 205 -13.38 -18.17 12.48
CA LYS A 205 -12.93 -18.30 13.87
C LYS A 205 -12.99 -16.97 14.63
N ASN A 206 -13.59 -16.98 15.81
CA ASN A 206 -13.58 -15.90 16.82
C ASN A 206 -13.82 -14.49 16.23
N ASN A 207 -14.69 -14.38 15.21
CA ASN A 207 -14.99 -13.14 14.49
C ASN A 207 -13.74 -12.42 13.96
N THR A 208 -12.77 -13.21 13.52
CA THR A 208 -11.52 -12.72 12.96
C THR A 208 -11.51 -12.78 11.45
N ILE A 209 -10.74 -11.88 10.85
CA ILE A 209 -10.55 -11.73 9.43
C ILE A 209 -9.08 -11.74 9.05
N SER A 210 -8.83 -12.12 7.81
CA SER A 210 -7.57 -11.91 7.12
C SER A 210 -7.70 -10.77 6.13
N LEU A 211 -6.81 -9.78 6.26
CA LEU A 211 -6.72 -8.64 5.36
C LEU A 211 -5.85 -9.02 4.16
N ARG A 212 -6.48 -9.40 3.05
CA ARG A 212 -5.80 -9.92 1.86
C ARG A 212 -5.68 -8.85 0.78
N ASN A 213 -4.46 -8.46 0.41
CA ASN A 213 -4.22 -7.58 -0.72
C ASN A 213 -4.51 -8.28 -2.05
N VAL A 214 -5.66 -8.01 -2.66
CA VAL A 214 -6.09 -8.64 -3.93
C VAL A 214 -5.69 -7.84 -5.18
N SER A 215 -4.97 -6.73 -5.01
CA SER A 215 -4.43 -5.96 -6.13
C SER A 215 -3.28 -6.64 -6.86
N ILE A 216 -2.59 -7.59 -6.21
CA ILE A 216 -1.57 -8.42 -6.84
C ILE A 216 -1.96 -9.89 -6.77
N ASN A 217 -1.66 -10.64 -7.83
CA ASN A 217 -1.85 -12.10 -7.84
C ASN A 217 -0.60 -12.78 -7.28
N ALA A 218 -0.54 -12.89 -5.95
CA ALA A 218 0.56 -13.56 -5.25
C ALA A 218 0.04 -14.51 -4.17
N ASP A 219 0.69 -15.66 -4.01
CA ASP A 219 0.32 -16.73 -3.07
C ASP A 219 0.35 -16.33 -1.59
N LYS A 220 0.95 -15.17 -1.30
CA LYS A 220 1.28 -14.67 0.05
C LYS A 220 0.99 -13.18 0.08
N ASN A 221 -0.25 -12.77 0.29
CA ASN A 221 -0.67 -11.38 0.14
C ASN A 221 -1.47 -10.84 1.34
N TYR A 222 -1.19 -11.33 2.54
CA TYR A 222 -1.94 -10.96 3.75
C TYR A 222 -1.15 -10.01 4.65
N LEU A 223 -1.84 -9.09 5.33
CA LEU A 223 -1.23 -8.23 6.34
C LEU A 223 -0.97 -9.01 7.62
N HIS A 224 0.25 -8.89 8.13
CA HIS A 224 0.72 -9.59 9.31
C HIS A 224 1.37 -8.63 10.29
N LEU A 225 0.97 -8.72 11.56
CA LEU A 225 1.70 -8.08 12.64
C LEU A 225 2.97 -8.88 12.98
N ALA A 226 4.13 -8.29 12.68
CA ALA A 226 5.43 -8.88 12.93
C ALA A 226 5.65 -9.15 14.44
N SER A 227 6.65 -9.98 14.77
CA SER A 227 6.95 -10.38 16.14
C SER A 227 7.35 -9.23 17.06
N ASP A 228 7.82 -8.11 16.50
CA ASP A 228 8.14 -6.88 17.23
C ASP A 228 6.90 -6.09 17.67
N LYS A 229 5.70 -6.48 17.23
CA LYS A 229 4.41 -5.83 17.50
C LYS A 229 4.28 -4.39 17.01
N VAL A 230 5.20 -3.94 16.16
CA VAL A 230 5.22 -2.57 15.64
C VAL A 230 5.08 -2.58 14.13
N ASN A 231 5.70 -3.54 13.45
CA ASN A 231 5.70 -3.58 11.99
C ASN A 231 4.56 -4.44 11.45
N VAL A 232 3.90 -3.94 10.42
CA VAL A 232 2.94 -4.73 9.63
C VAL A 232 3.56 -5.03 8.28
N VAL A 233 3.65 -6.32 7.96
CA VAL A 233 4.37 -6.85 6.81
C VAL A 233 3.51 -7.80 5.99
N ARG A 234 3.99 -8.11 4.79
CA ARG A 234 3.42 -9.15 3.94
C ARG A 234 3.68 -10.54 4.51
N TRP A 235 2.65 -11.39 4.53
CA TRP A 235 2.76 -12.79 4.95
C TRP A 235 1.78 -13.72 4.21
N GLU A 236 1.84 -15.01 4.56
CA GLU A 236 0.85 -16.03 4.18
C GLU A 236 -0.36 -16.02 5.13
N ALA A 237 -1.51 -16.54 4.70
CA ALA A 237 -2.70 -16.65 5.57
C ALA A 237 -2.40 -17.47 6.85
N GLY A 238 -1.44 -18.39 6.77
CA GLY A 238 -1.17 -19.41 7.77
C GLY A 238 -2.00 -20.67 7.54
N SER A 239 -1.69 -21.73 8.29
CA SER A 239 -2.51 -22.95 8.32
C SER A 239 -2.71 -23.42 9.77
N GLY A 240 -3.84 -23.03 10.38
CA GLY A 240 -4.29 -23.50 11.70
C GLY A 240 -4.27 -22.43 12.79
N ASP A 241 -4.84 -22.73 13.97
CA ASP A 241 -5.03 -21.77 15.07
C ASP A 241 -3.74 -21.10 15.56
N ALA A 242 -2.64 -21.86 15.62
CA ALA A 242 -1.35 -21.35 16.04
C ALA A 242 -0.57 -20.63 14.92
N ASN A 243 -0.94 -20.87 13.66
CA ASN A 243 -0.17 -20.44 12.49
C ASN A 243 -0.88 -19.37 11.66
N ASN A 244 -2.14 -18.99 11.97
CA ASN A 244 -2.86 -17.90 11.33
C ASN A 244 -2.21 -16.56 11.68
N ALA A 245 -1.08 -16.30 11.04
CA ALA A 245 -0.27 -15.12 11.25
C ALA A 245 -1.05 -13.84 10.88
N SER A 246 -1.96 -13.89 9.91
CA SER A 246 -2.70 -12.73 9.42
C SER A 246 -4.11 -12.62 9.98
N THR A 247 -4.25 -12.71 11.30
CA THR A 247 -5.55 -12.65 11.99
C THR A 247 -5.80 -11.27 12.60
N TRP A 248 -6.90 -10.63 12.21
CA TRP A 248 -7.34 -9.33 12.70
C TRP A 248 -8.79 -9.42 13.18
N THR A 249 -9.19 -8.61 14.14
CA THR A 249 -10.60 -8.29 14.42
C THR A 249 -10.89 -6.90 13.90
N ILE A 250 -12.12 -6.63 13.50
CA ILE A 250 -12.57 -5.30 13.12
C ILE A 250 -13.50 -4.74 14.21
N GLU A 251 -13.34 -3.46 14.50
CA GLU A 251 -14.14 -2.72 15.47
C GLU A 251 -14.69 -1.46 14.79
N ASN A 252 -15.92 -1.05 15.13
CA ASN A 252 -16.44 0.25 14.73
C ASN A 252 -15.66 1.37 15.45
N ALA A 253 -15.48 2.50 14.76
CA ALA A 253 -14.73 3.66 15.27
C ALA A 253 -15.53 4.96 15.33
N ASP A 254 -16.87 4.88 15.41
CA ASP A 254 -17.77 6.04 15.50
C ASP A 254 -17.60 6.84 16.79
N ASP A 255 -16.81 6.34 17.75
CA ASP A 255 -16.39 7.08 18.94
C ASP A 255 -15.32 8.16 18.65
N ILE A 256 -14.71 8.14 17.45
CA ILE A 256 -13.76 9.15 16.98
C ILE A 256 -14.46 10.09 16.01
N ASP A 257 -14.58 11.35 16.40
CA ASP A 257 -15.16 12.38 15.54
C ASP A 257 -14.10 13.07 14.66
N ASP A 258 -14.57 13.87 13.69
CA ASP A 258 -13.72 14.65 12.79
C ASP A 258 -12.77 15.60 13.54
N SER A 259 -13.14 16.05 14.74
CA SER A 259 -12.29 16.94 15.55
C SER A 259 -11.09 16.20 16.13
N ALA A 260 -11.26 14.95 16.56
CA ALA A 260 -10.19 14.08 17.01
C ALA A 260 -9.26 13.69 15.86
N LEU A 261 -9.80 13.40 14.67
CA LEU A 261 -9.01 13.17 13.46
C LEU A 261 -8.19 14.40 13.07
N LEU A 262 -8.81 15.59 13.08
CA LEU A 262 -8.14 16.86 12.80
C LEU A 262 -7.01 17.14 13.81
N ALA A 263 -7.26 16.95 15.11
CA ALA A 263 -6.25 17.15 16.15
C ALA A 263 -5.07 16.17 16.00
N ALA A 264 -5.32 14.94 15.59
CA ALA A 264 -4.26 13.96 15.29
C ALA A 264 -3.46 14.38 14.06
N ALA A 265 -4.12 14.82 12.97
CA ALA A 265 -3.46 15.29 11.76
C ALA A 265 -2.57 16.52 12.04
N GLN A 266 -3.04 17.47 12.83
CA GLN A 266 -2.29 18.61 13.33
C GLN A 266 -1.03 18.18 14.09
N ARG A 267 -1.18 17.28 15.07
CA ARG A 267 -0.05 16.78 15.86
C ARG A 267 0.98 16.08 14.97
N ARG A 268 0.52 15.27 14.02
CA ARG A 268 1.38 14.55 13.09
C ARG A 268 2.14 15.50 12.18
N PHE A 269 1.47 16.52 11.65
CA PHE A 269 2.09 17.57 10.85
C PHE A 269 3.17 18.34 11.63
N ALA A 270 2.88 18.72 12.88
CA ALA A 270 3.83 19.42 13.74
C ALA A 270 5.09 18.62 14.10
N LEU A 271 5.06 17.29 13.92
CA LEU A 271 6.20 16.39 14.15
C LEU A 271 7.01 16.11 12.88
N LEU A 272 6.58 16.62 11.72
CA LEU A 272 7.34 16.44 10.48
C LEU A 272 8.68 17.19 10.54
N PRO A 273 9.78 16.56 10.09
CA PRO A 273 11.09 17.21 10.09
C PRO A 273 11.13 18.34 9.06
N THR A 274 11.59 19.51 9.50
CA THR A 274 11.89 20.63 8.59
C THR A 274 13.31 20.47 8.02
N PRO A 275 13.52 20.60 6.70
CA PRO A 275 14.86 20.63 6.12
C PRO A 275 15.69 21.78 6.71
N GLY A 276 16.97 21.52 7.00
CA GLY A 276 17.89 22.54 7.52
C GLY A 276 18.26 23.62 6.49
N ASP A 277 17.97 23.37 5.22
CA ASP A 277 18.19 24.24 4.05
C ASP A 277 16.89 24.89 3.56
N LEU A 278 15.83 24.99 4.40
CA LEU A 278 14.59 25.69 4.04
C LEU A 278 14.82 27.21 3.92
N GLY A 279 14.41 27.79 2.80
CA GLY A 279 14.48 29.23 2.52
C GLY A 279 14.18 29.58 1.06
N GLU A 280 14.32 30.86 0.71
CA GLU A 280 13.96 31.42 -0.61
C GLU A 280 15.16 31.65 -1.52
N GLN A 281 16.39 31.42 -1.04
CA GLN A 281 17.60 31.70 -1.81
C GLN A 281 17.92 30.56 -2.78
N LEU A 282 18.67 30.90 -3.84
CA LEU A 282 19.31 29.91 -4.67
C LEU A 282 20.29 29.10 -3.81
N GLY A 283 20.03 27.81 -3.67
CA GLY A 283 20.71 26.95 -2.70
C GLY A 283 19.75 26.17 -1.83
N GLU A 284 18.66 26.84 -1.47
CA GLU A 284 17.72 26.46 -0.42
C GLU A 284 16.49 25.77 -1.01
N ARG A 285 15.75 25.06 -0.16
CA ARG A 285 14.46 24.46 -0.50
C ARG A 285 13.35 25.42 -0.16
N THR A 286 12.38 25.55 -1.04
CA THR A 286 11.11 26.24 -0.79
C THR A 286 9.96 25.23 -0.72
N PHE A 287 8.79 25.66 -0.28
CA PHE A 287 7.55 24.92 -0.44
C PHE A 287 7.17 24.83 -1.91
N THR A 288 6.63 23.68 -2.33
CA THR A 288 6.07 23.53 -3.68
C THR A 288 4.75 24.30 -3.80
N ASP A 289 4.38 24.67 -5.03
CA ASP A 289 3.10 25.34 -5.34
C ASP A 289 1.88 24.58 -4.77
N GLU A 290 1.97 23.26 -4.65
CA GLU A 290 0.90 22.40 -4.10
C GLU A 290 0.61 22.68 -2.63
N VAL A 291 1.62 23.04 -1.84
CA VAL A 291 1.50 23.21 -0.39
C VAL A 291 1.71 24.65 0.07
N ASP A 292 2.32 25.50 -0.75
CA ASP A 292 2.69 26.88 -0.40
C ASP A 292 1.50 27.68 0.15
N GLY A 293 0.36 27.68 -0.55
CA GLY A 293 -0.84 28.39 -0.08
C GLY A 293 -1.44 27.84 1.22
N LEU A 294 -1.28 26.53 1.50
CA LEU A 294 -1.73 25.93 2.75
C LEU A 294 -0.80 26.28 3.92
N VAL A 295 0.51 26.33 3.65
CA VAL A 295 1.50 26.76 4.64
C VAL A 295 1.35 28.25 4.93
N GLU A 296 1.06 29.08 3.92
CA GLU A 296 0.77 30.50 4.10
C GLU A 296 -0.42 30.72 5.03
N LYS A 297 -1.52 29.97 4.85
CA LYS A 297 -2.66 29.98 5.78
C LYS A 297 -2.23 29.69 7.21
N LEU A 298 -1.43 28.64 7.43
CA LEU A 298 -0.91 28.31 8.77
C LEU A 298 -0.07 29.45 9.36
N ASN A 299 0.82 30.06 8.55
CA ASN A 299 1.63 31.20 8.96
C ASN A 299 0.78 32.43 9.32
N ASN A 300 -0.38 32.58 8.69
CA ASN A 300 -1.37 33.62 8.99
C ASN A 300 -2.31 33.26 10.15
N ASN A 301 -2.06 32.14 10.86
CA ASN A 301 -2.92 31.58 11.91
C ASN A 301 -4.36 31.27 11.44
N GLU A 302 -4.53 30.96 10.16
CA GLU A 302 -5.79 30.47 9.62
C GLU A 302 -5.91 28.96 9.89
N ALA A 303 -7.10 28.52 10.30
CA ALA A 303 -7.36 27.12 10.56
C ALA A 303 -7.49 26.34 9.25
N LEU A 304 -6.72 25.27 9.11
CA LEU A 304 -6.90 24.29 8.05
C LEU A 304 -7.92 23.22 8.43
N THR A 305 -8.62 22.72 7.43
CA THR A 305 -9.51 21.55 7.50
C THR A 305 -8.71 20.24 7.60
N LEU A 306 -9.38 19.14 7.92
CA LEU A 306 -8.75 17.81 7.93
C LEU A 306 -8.18 17.46 6.55
N GLU A 307 -8.94 17.70 5.48
CA GLU A 307 -8.52 17.43 4.10
C GLU A 307 -7.25 18.22 3.72
N GLU A 308 -7.16 19.49 4.12
CA GLU A 308 -5.96 20.31 3.88
C GLU A 308 -4.74 19.79 4.65
N TYR A 309 -4.90 19.31 5.90
CA TYR A 309 -3.81 18.63 6.61
C TYR A 309 -3.42 17.29 5.96
N GLN A 310 -4.39 16.53 5.47
CA GLN A 310 -4.13 15.28 4.74
C GLN A 310 -3.35 15.55 3.45
N GLN A 311 -3.62 16.66 2.75
CA GLN A 311 -2.85 17.11 1.59
C GLN A 311 -1.39 17.42 1.97
N LEU A 312 -1.18 18.21 3.03
CA LEU A 312 0.16 18.51 3.56
C LEU A 312 0.94 17.25 3.94
N LEU A 313 0.31 16.34 4.70
CA LEU A 313 0.90 15.07 5.12
C LEU A 313 1.23 14.17 3.92
N SER A 314 0.36 14.15 2.90
CA SER A 314 0.57 13.35 1.68
C SER A 314 1.69 13.90 0.82
N ALA A 315 1.76 15.22 0.62
CA ALA A 315 2.86 15.85 -0.10
C ALA A 315 4.20 15.58 0.60
N HIS A 316 4.24 15.61 1.94
CA HIS A 316 5.45 15.23 2.68
C HIS A 316 5.82 13.77 2.47
N ALA A 317 4.87 12.84 2.62
CA ALA A 317 5.09 11.41 2.45
C ALA A 317 5.62 11.04 1.04
N ASP A 318 5.22 11.79 0.01
CA ASP A 318 5.61 11.56 -1.38
C ASP A 318 6.87 12.36 -1.80
N ASN A 319 7.54 13.05 -0.89
CA ASN A 319 8.65 13.98 -1.18
C ASN A 319 8.29 15.10 -2.17
N ARG A 320 7.03 15.56 -2.15
CA ARG A 320 6.50 16.66 -2.98
C ARG A 320 6.23 17.93 -2.19
N PHE A 321 6.61 17.96 -0.90
CA PHE A 321 6.37 19.11 -0.02
C PHE A 321 7.36 20.25 -0.25
N TYR A 322 8.61 19.89 -0.52
CA TYR A 322 9.69 20.83 -0.72
C TYR A 322 10.31 20.62 -2.10
N GLU A 323 10.70 21.71 -2.73
CA GLU A 323 11.51 21.70 -3.94
C GLU A 323 12.71 22.62 -3.79
N LEU A 324 13.74 22.36 -4.58
CA LEU A 324 14.95 23.20 -4.58
C LEU A 324 14.69 24.47 -5.38
N ASN A 325 15.06 25.64 -4.83
CA ASN A 325 14.95 26.91 -5.55
C ASN A 325 15.84 26.94 -6.78
N MET A 326 15.25 26.78 -7.96
CA MET A 326 15.98 26.82 -9.22
C MET A 326 16.22 28.26 -9.71
N PRO A 327 17.29 28.50 -10.52
CA PRO A 327 17.46 29.78 -11.20
C PRO A 327 16.24 30.12 -12.06
N LYS A 328 15.66 31.30 -11.82
CA LYS A 328 14.53 31.82 -12.60
C LYS A 328 15.03 32.64 -13.80
N LYS A 329 14.18 32.76 -14.82
CA LYS A 329 14.44 33.62 -15.98
C LYS A 329 14.80 35.05 -15.54
N GLY A 330 15.87 35.59 -16.11
CA GLY A 330 16.42 36.91 -15.80
C GLY A 330 17.39 36.93 -14.61
N MET A 331 17.60 35.81 -13.91
CA MET A 331 18.59 35.74 -12.84
C MET A 331 20.01 35.61 -13.40
N PHE A 332 20.97 36.22 -12.69
CA PHE A 332 22.40 36.10 -12.94
C PHE A 332 23.07 35.38 -11.78
N PHE A 333 24.00 34.49 -12.08
CA PHE A 333 24.71 33.72 -11.07
C PHE A 333 26.13 33.38 -11.51
N LYS A 334 26.92 32.86 -10.55
CA LYS A 334 28.27 32.35 -10.77
C LYS A 334 28.28 30.85 -10.51
N ILE A 335 28.94 30.09 -11.38
CA ILE A 335 29.11 28.63 -11.21
C ILE A 335 30.45 28.38 -10.53
N LYS A 336 30.41 27.74 -9.36
CA LYS A 336 31.60 27.48 -8.53
C LYS A 336 31.93 25.99 -8.45
N SER A 337 33.20 25.67 -8.19
CA SER A 337 33.60 24.33 -7.76
C SER A 337 33.02 23.99 -6.38
N ASN A 338 32.92 22.69 -6.06
CA ASN A 338 32.34 22.21 -4.80
C ASN A 338 33.08 22.73 -3.55
N ASP A 339 34.39 22.98 -3.66
CA ASP A 339 35.22 23.55 -2.59
C ASP A 339 35.19 25.10 -2.58
N GLY A 340 34.47 25.72 -3.52
CA GLY A 340 34.35 27.17 -3.65
C GLY A 340 35.60 27.90 -4.14
N THR A 341 36.67 27.19 -4.51
CA THR A 341 37.97 27.80 -4.83
C THR A 341 38.08 28.30 -6.27
N ARG A 342 37.20 27.82 -7.17
CA ARG A 342 37.23 28.15 -8.60
C ARG A 342 35.85 28.49 -9.13
N TYR A 343 35.83 29.28 -10.20
CA TYR A 343 34.65 29.75 -10.91
C TYR A 343 34.76 29.37 -12.38
N VAL A 344 33.66 28.95 -13.01
CA VAL A 344 33.59 28.86 -14.47
C VAL A 344 33.64 30.27 -15.06
N THR A 345 34.47 30.50 -16.06
CA THR A 345 34.62 31.80 -16.73
C THR A 345 34.62 31.67 -18.25
N ALA A 346 33.96 32.62 -18.90
CA ALA A 346 34.03 32.89 -20.33
C ALA A 346 35.27 33.70 -20.72
N ASN A 347 36.03 34.24 -19.76
CA ASN A 347 37.21 35.04 -20.03
C ASN A 347 38.28 34.20 -20.76
N GLY A 348 38.74 34.70 -21.90
CA GLY A 348 39.67 34.01 -22.78
C GLY A 348 39.07 32.84 -23.57
N ALA A 349 37.75 32.66 -23.60
CA ALA A 349 37.07 31.85 -24.60
C ALA A 349 37.15 32.59 -25.95
N THR A 350 37.75 31.97 -26.97
CA THR A 350 38.01 32.59 -28.28
C THR A 350 37.79 31.60 -29.42
N ASP A 351 37.59 32.09 -30.64
CA ASP A 351 37.43 31.29 -31.87
C ASP A 351 38.56 30.25 -32.05
N GLY A 352 39.80 30.64 -31.75
CA GLY A 352 40.99 29.78 -31.90
C GLY A 352 41.10 28.63 -30.89
N ALA A 353 40.31 28.68 -29.80
CA ALA A 353 40.24 27.64 -28.77
C ALA A 353 38.85 26.99 -28.68
N ALA A 354 38.09 27.03 -29.79
CA ALA A 354 36.71 26.52 -29.88
C ALA A 354 35.80 27.03 -28.75
N TRP A 355 35.96 28.29 -28.36
CA TRP A 355 35.13 28.96 -27.34
C TRP A 355 34.96 28.17 -26.04
N GLN A 356 36.00 27.46 -25.64
CA GLN A 356 35.97 26.64 -24.43
C GLN A 356 35.90 27.52 -23.17
N LEU A 357 34.97 27.17 -22.28
CA LEU A 357 34.91 27.74 -20.93
C LEU A 357 36.11 27.26 -20.11
N LYS A 358 36.62 28.11 -19.22
CA LYS A 358 37.75 27.80 -18.32
C LYS A 358 37.33 27.95 -16.87
N THR A 359 38.26 27.66 -15.96
CA THR A 359 38.10 28.02 -14.55
C THR A 359 39.06 29.14 -14.15
N THR A 360 38.62 30.05 -13.31
CA THR A 360 39.45 31.09 -12.68
C THR A 360 39.33 31.03 -11.15
N THR A 361 40.35 31.49 -10.42
CA THR A 361 40.27 31.75 -8.98
C THR A 361 39.92 33.20 -8.67
N ASP A 362 39.88 34.06 -9.69
CA ASP A 362 39.48 35.46 -9.56
C ASP A 362 37.97 35.57 -9.39
N SER A 363 37.53 35.86 -8.16
CA SER A 363 36.12 36.03 -7.83
C SER A 363 35.52 37.32 -8.41
N THR A 364 36.34 38.24 -8.91
CA THR A 364 35.93 39.54 -9.50
C THR A 364 35.85 39.52 -11.02
N ASP A 365 36.27 38.43 -11.67
CA ASP A 365 36.20 38.28 -13.14
C ASP A 365 34.75 38.33 -13.63
N GLU A 366 34.40 39.37 -14.41
CA GLU A 366 33.07 39.54 -15.03
C GLU A 366 32.70 38.37 -15.95
N GLY A 367 33.69 37.68 -16.53
CA GLY A 367 33.50 36.48 -17.33
C GLY A 367 32.88 35.30 -16.55
N THR A 368 32.81 35.39 -15.22
CA THR A 368 32.19 34.36 -14.37
C THR A 368 30.68 34.49 -14.21
N ILE A 369 30.09 35.57 -14.73
CA ILE A 369 28.67 35.86 -14.57
C ILE A 369 27.89 35.30 -15.76
N PHE A 370 26.89 34.47 -15.47
CA PHE A 370 25.98 33.91 -16.46
C PHE A 370 24.53 34.27 -16.11
N GLY A 371 23.74 34.64 -17.12
CA GLY A 371 22.31 34.88 -17.01
C GLY A 371 21.51 33.70 -17.57
N TYR A 372 20.39 33.36 -16.94
CA TYR A 372 19.44 32.40 -17.48
C TYR A 372 18.27 33.12 -18.14
N ASP A 373 18.05 32.93 -19.43
CA ASP A 373 16.96 33.62 -20.17
C ASP A 373 15.63 32.84 -20.16
N GLY A 374 15.58 31.70 -19.47
CA GLY A 374 14.46 30.77 -19.44
C GLY A 374 14.62 29.57 -20.38
N SER A 375 15.64 29.55 -21.23
CA SER A 375 15.96 28.42 -22.11
C SER A 375 17.46 28.20 -22.30
N HIS A 376 18.28 29.24 -22.15
CA HIS A 376 19.71 29.21 -22.37
C HIS A 376 20.45 29.84 -21.20
N LEU A 377 21.65 29.31 -20.95
CA LEU A 377 22.61 29.93 -20.04
C LEU A 377 23.55 30.83 -20.85
N VAL A 378 23.53 32.14 -20.61
CA VAL A 378 24.22 33.13 -21.44
C VAL A 378 25.32 33.82 -20.64
N SER A 379 26.54 33.84 -21.16
CA SER A 379 27.64 34.60 -20.56
C SER A 379 27.35 36.10 -20.64
N LEU A 380 27.42 36.81 -19.51
CA LEU A 380 27.18 38.26 -19.47
C LEU A 380 28.21 39.04 -20.29
N SER A 381 29.49 38.65 -20.19
CA SER A 381 30.59 39.36 -20.84
C SER A 381 30.63 39.20 -22.36
N THR A 382 30.09 38.10 -22.89
CA THR A 382 30.14 37.78 -24.33
C THR A 382 28.78 37.83 -25.02
N GLY A 383 27.69 37.73 -24.26
CA GLY A 383 26.32 37.59 -24.79
C GLY A 383 26.04 36.23 -25.45
N ARG A 384 26.91 35.23 -25.26
CA ARG A 384 26.83 33.94 -25.96
C ARG A 384 26.29 32.84 -25.05
N ALA A 385 25.46 31.97 -25.61
CA ALA A 385 24.88 30.83 -24.91
C ALA A 385 25.91 29.71 -24.67
N VAL A 386 25.77 28.99 -23.56
CA VAL A 386 26.49 27.74 -23.30
C VAL A 386 25.96 26.65 -24.23
N TYR A 387 26.88 25.84 -24.75
CA TYR A 387 26.66 24.88 -25.82
C TYR A 387 27.49 23.61 -25.60
N LEU A 388 26.97 22.45 -26.00
CA LEU A 388 27.71 21.18 -26.06
C LEU A 388 27.99 20.84 -27.53
N LYS A 389 29.27 20.68 -27.89
CA LYS A 389 29.66 20.02 -29.15
C LYS A 389 30.23 18.63 -28.83
N GLY A 390 30.12 17.68 -29.76
CA GLY A 390 30.28 16.22 -29.62
C GLY A 390 31.58 15.64 -29.02
N ASP A 391 32.35 16.43 -28.26
CA ASP A 391 33.51 16.05 -27.47
C ASP A 391 33.31 16.24 -25.93
N SER A 392 32.05 16.36 -25.46
CA SER A 392 31.66 16.42 -24.04
C SER A 392 32.21 17.61 -23.23
N LYS A 393 32.63 18.69 -23.91
CA LYS A 393 33.13 19.92 -23.25
C LYS A 393 32.12 21.04 -23.40
N ALA A 394 31.78 21.70 -22.29
CA ALA A 394 30.97 22.92 -22.31
C ALA A 394 31.73 24.07 -22.98
N LYS A 395 31.09 24.70 -23.97
CA LYS A 395 31.63 25.78 -24.80
C LYS A 395 30.62 26.94 -24.86
N LEU A 396 31.02 28.08 -25.41
CA LEU A 396 30.07 29.09 -25.86
C LEU A 396 29.75 28.87 -27.35
N ALA A 397 28.48 29.01 -27.71
CA ALA A 397 27.99 28.88 -29.08
C ALA A 397 28.70 29.86 -30.03
N ASP A 398 28.97 29.43 -31.27
CA ASP A 398 29.54 30.30 -32.31
C ASP A 398 28.62 31.51 -32.58
N TYR A 399 29.16 32.63 -33.09
CA TYR A 399 28.32 33.77 -33.51
C TYR A 399 27.36 33.41 -34.64
N ASN A 400 27.71 32.40 -35.44
CA ASN A 400 26.88 31.90 -36.53
C ASN A 400 26.00 30.72 -36.12
N GLU A 401 26.07 30.27 -34.86
CA GLU A 401 25.18 29.21 -34.37
C GLU A 401 23.77 29.76 -34.23
N THR A 402 22.81 29.04 -34.79
CA THR A 402 21.38 29.41 -34.73
C THR A 402 20.55 28.35 -34.02
N ASN A 403 21.12 27.16 -33.79
CA ASN A 403 20.51 26.09 -33.04
C ASN A 403 21.21 25.99 -31.68
N PHE A 404 20.70 26.73 -30.70
CA PHE A 404 21.25 26.73 -29.35
C PHE A 404 20.70 25.56 -28.55
N ASP A 405 21.60 24.90 -27.82
CA ASP A 405 21.20 23.90 -26.85
C ASP A 405 20.42 24.57 -25.71
N THR A 406 19.35 23.92 -25.28
CA THR A 406 18.57 24.39 -24.13
C THR A 406 19.20 23.93 -22.83
N VAL A 407 18.96 24.66 -21.76
CA VAL A 407 19.45 24.34 -20.42
C VAL A 407 18.30 24.00 -19.50
N GLU A 408 18.43 22.89 -18.79
CA GLU A 408 17.54 22.48 -17.71
C GLU A 408 18.28 22.48 -16.38
N PHE A 409 17.75 23.18 -15.39
CA PHE A 409 18.20 23.07 -14.01
C PHE A 409 17.45 21.93 -13.32
N GLY A 410 18.19 21.13 -12.58
CA GLY A 410 17.64 19.99 -11.85
C GLY A 410 18.43 19.71 -10.59
N THR A 411 18.08 18.60 -9.95
CA THR A 411 18.83 18.06 -8.82
C THR A 411 19.49 16.74 -9.20
N THR A 412 20.61 16.49 -8.56
CA THR A 412 21.26 15.19 -8.53
C THR A 412 20.69 14.34 -7.39
N PRO A 413 20.86 12.99 -7.40
CA PRO A 413 20.40 12.13 -6.31
C PRO A 413 20.96 12.48 -4.92
N ASP A 414 22.10 13.17 -4.86
CA ASP A 414 22.71 13.70 -3.63
C ASP A 414 22.31 15.16 -3.32
N ASN A 415 21.18 15.63 -3.88
CA ASN A 415 20.61 16.96 -3.66
C ASN A 415 21.52 18.14 -4.02
N LYS A 416 22.45 17.96 -4.97
CA LYS A 416 23.22 19.07 -5.55
C LYS A 416 22.54 19.59 -6.81
N TYR A 417 22.71 20.87 -7.11
CA TYR A 417 22.29 21.46 -8.38
C TYR A 417 22.94 20.75 -9.56
N ALA A 418 22.13 20.42 -10.55
CA ALA A 418 22.56 19.98 -11.85
C ALA A 418 22.13 21.01 -12.91
N VAL A 419 22.98 21.18 -13.91
CA VAL A 419 22.68 21.96 -15.12
C VAL A 419 22.89 21.02 -16.30
N TYR A 420 21.81 20.70 -17.00
CA TYR A 420 21.81 19.82 -18.16
C TYR A 420 21.67 20.66 -19.42
N VAL A 421 22.63 20.55 -20.32
CA VAL A 421 22.57 21.17 -21.65
C VAL A 421 22.01 20.12 -22.62
N LYS A 422 20.88 20.41 -23.25
CA LYS A 422 20.12 19.52 -24.15
C LYS A 422 20.20 20.02 -25.59
N GLN A 423 20.72 19.16 -26.47
CA GLN A 423 20.74 19.37 -27.92
C GLN A 423 19.37 19.16 -28.57
#